data_AF-M7BKW2-F1
#
_entry.id   AF-M7BKW2-F1
#
_cell.length_a   1.000
_cell.length_b   1.000
_cell.length_c   1.000
_cell.angle_alpha   90.00
_cell.angle_beta   90.00
_cell.angle_gamma   90.00
#
_symmetry.space_group_name_H-M   'P 1'
#
loop_
_entity.id
_entity.type
_entity.pdbx_description
1 polymer ?
#
loop_
_entity_poly.entity_id
_entity_poly.type
_entity_poly.pdbx_seq_one_letter_code
_entity_poly.pdbx_strand_id
1 'polypeptide(L)'
;RYPEPFTAYFLPGSDPDFVVLPQAGELLPLDTVGTRITVGFKPSMYSKKHKATLVIQTASMQWTYEINGLPPQTTPLTASAKVVSTSGYMRSATVRQRNFLRENLKLITTGVSSPVKGAPLVLRTK
;
A
#
# COMPACT_ATOMS: atom_id res chain seq x y z
N ARG A 1 -7.73 10.58 47.24
CA ARG A 1 -7.68 9.39 46.35
C ARG A 1 -6.21 9.12 46.06
N TYR A 2 -5.78 7.86 46.15
CA TYR A 2 -4.38 7.48 45.92
C TYR A 2 -4.13 7.20 44.43
N PRO A 3 -2.88 7.32 43.93
CA PRO A 3 -2.53 6.87 42.60
C PRO A 3 -2.80 5.37 42.45
N GLU A 4 -3.36 4.95 41.33
CA GLU A 4 -3.62 3.52 41.06
C GLU A 4 -2.65 2.99 39.99
N PRO A 5 -2.01 1.83 40.20
CA PRO A 5 -1.12 1.26 39.21
C PRO A 5 -1.91 0.81 37.98
N PHE A 6 -1.40 1.12 36.79
CA PHE A 6 -1.98 0.68 35.53
C PHE A 6 -0.97 -0.06 34.66
N THR A 7 -1.50 -0.87 33.75
CA THR A 7 -0.79 -1.45 32.62
C THR A 7 -1.46 -1.01 31.32
N ALA A 8 -0.67 -0.74 30.29
CA ALA A 8 -1.12 -0.32 28.98
C ALA A 8 -0.44 -1.20 27.92
N TYR A 9 -1.26 -1.88 27.12
CA TYR A 9 -0.77 -2.81 26.10
C TYR A 9 -1.75 -2.90 24.92
N PHE A 10 -1.24 -3.36 23.79
CA PHE A 10 -2.06 -3.65 22.62
C PHE A 10 -2.53 -5.10 22.63
N LEU A 11 -3.77 -5.34 22.24
CA LEU A 11 -4.30 -6.69 22.12
C LEU A 11 -3.59 -7.50 21.02
N PRO A 12 -3.51 -8.84 21.18
CA PRO A 12 -3.07 -9.73 20.11
C PRO A 12 -3.89 -9.50 18.83
N GLY A 13 -3.21 -9.39 17.69
CA GLY A 13 -3.84 -9.06 16.40
C GLY A 13 -3.80 -7.55 16.06
N SER A 14 -3.34 -6.71 16.98
CA SER A 14 -2.98 -5.32 16.67
C SER A 14 -1.74 -5.23 15.80
N ASP A 15 -1.65 -4.18 14.99
CA ASP A 15 -0.48 -3.96 14.13
C ASP A 15 0.80 -3.67 14.95
N PRO A 16 1.94 -4.34 14.70
CA PRO A 16 3.19 -4.13 15.43
C PRO A 16 3.81 -2.74 15.21
N ASP A 17 3.33 -1.99 14.22
CA ASP A 17 3.78 -0.62 13.94
C ASP A 17 3.32 0.39 15.01
N PHE A 18 2.45 -0.02 15.96
CA PHE A 18 2.04 0.77 17.12
C PHE A 18 2.84 0.42 18.38
N VAL A 19 3.20 1.46 19.13
CA VAL A 19 3.91 1.35 20.40
C VAL A 19 3.22 2.25 21.42
N VAL A 20 3.14 1.83 22.68
CA VAL A 20 2.56 2.63 23.77
C VAL A 20 3.59 2.88 24.86
N LEU A 21 3.65 4.12 25.36
CA LEU A 21 4.56 4.55 26.41
C LEU A 21 3.85 5.50 27.40
N PRO A 22 3.96 5.28 28.71
CA PRO A 22 4.55 4.11 29.36
C PRO A 22 3.61 2.89 29.31
N GLN A 23 4.18 1.67 29.34
CA GLN A 23 3.41 0.42 29.40
C GLN A 23 2.90 0.08 30.80
N ALA A 24 3.52 0.66 31.83
CA ALA A 24 3.06 0.53 33.21
C ALA A 24 3.43 1.81 33.97
N GLY A 25 2.65 2.16 34.97
CA GLY A 25 2.87 3.34 35.78
C GLY A 25 1.73 3.53 36.77
N GLU A 26 1.55 4.75 37.25
CA GLU A 26 0.46 5.12 38.15
C GLU A 26 -0.45 6.15 37.49
N LEU A 27 -1.76 5.94 37.62
CA LEU A 27 -2.78 6.90 37.24
C LEU A 27 -2.92 7.93 38.35
N LEU A 28 -2.60 9.17 38.02
CA LEU A 28 -2.80 10.31 38.92
C LEU A 28 -4.29 10.51 39.25
N PRO A 29 -4.62 11.06 40.43
CA PRO A 29 -6.00 11.31 40.84
C PRO A 29 -6.75 12.26 39.87
N LEU A 30 -8.09 12.17 39.90
CA LEU A 30 -9.03 12.88 39.02
C LEU A 30 -8.85 14.42 38.99
N ASP A 31 -8.30 15.01 40.05
CA ASP A 31 -8.15 16.46 40.23
C ASP A 31 -6.78 17.00 39.76
N THR A 32 -5.99 16.18 39.08
CA THR A 32 -4.69 16.54 38.53
C THR A 32 -4.73 16.63 37.01
N VAL A 33 -3.61 16.99 36.37
CA VAL A 33 -3.46 16.99 34.90
C VAL A 33 -3.69 15.59 34.28
N GLY A 34 -3.75 14.54 35.11
CA GLY A 34 -3.90 13.16 34.68
C GLY A 34 -2.59 12.55 34.20
N THR A 35 -2.65 11.30 33.77
CA THR A 35 -1.45 10.56 33.32
C THR A 35 -1.41 10.51 31.80
N ARG A 36 -0.32 11.03 31.23
CA ARG A 36 -0.16 11.07 29.78
C ARG A 36 0.35 9.74 29.26
N ILE A 37 -0.48 9.04 28.50
CA ILE A 37 -0.13 7.83 27.78
C ILE A 37 0.04 8.20 26.31
N THR A 38 1.22 7.95 25.76
CA THR A 38 1.59 8.30 24.40
C THR A 38 1.56 7.07 23.52
N VAL A 39 0.90 7.17 22.37
CA VAL A 39 0.89 6.13 21.34
C VAL A 39 1.78 6.58 20.20
N GLY A 40 2.87 5.86 19.99
CA GLY A 40 3.73 5.98 18.82
C GLY A 40 3.21 5.11 17.69
N PHE A 41 3.32 5.61 16.46
CA PHE A 41 2.94 4.88 15.25
C PHE A 41 4.00 5.10 14.18
N LYS A 42 4.62 4.02 13.70
CA LYS A 42 5.64 4.04 12.65
C LYS A 42 5.29 3.02 11.57
N PRO A 43 4.53 3.40 10.53
CA PRO A 43 4.12 2.47 9.49
C PRO A 43 5.31 1.95 8.70
N SER A 44 5.41 0.63 8.56
CA SER A 44 6.42 -0.06 7.77
C SER A 44 6.09 -0.08 6.26
N MET A 45 4.80 -0.04 5.91
CA MET A 45 4.31 -0.15 4.54
C MET A 45 3.28 0.92 4.23
N TYR A 46 3.45 1.61 3.10
CA TYR A 46 2.46 2.58 2.62
C TYR A 46 1.19 1.86 2.11
N SER A 47 0.04 2.53 2.20
CA SER A 47 -1.29 2.03 1.75
C SER A 47 -1.89 0.85 2.51
N LYS A 48 -1.24 0.32 3.55
CA LYS A 48 -1.86 -0.66 4.45
C LYS A 48 -2.76 0.06 5.46
N LYS A 49 -3.94 -0.51 5.75
CA LYS A 49 -4.77 -0.05 6.87
C LYS A 49 -4.17 -0.58 8.16
N HIS A 50 -3.74 0.33 9.04
CA HIS A 50 -3.18 -0.01 10.34
C HIS A 50 -4.25 0.20 11.42
N LYS A 51 -4.51 -0.83 12.22
CA LYS A 51 -5.46 -0.80 13.34
C LYS A 51 -4.83 -1.48 14.55
N ALA A 52 -5.07 -0.93 15.72
CA ALA A 52 -4.67 -1.50 16.99
C ALA A 52 -5.73 -1.25 18.06
N THR A 53 -5.82 -2.16 19.03
CA THR A 53 -6.73 -2.00 20.17
C THR A 53 -5.90 -1.84 21.43
N LEU A 54 -5.85 -0.62 21.95
CA LEU A 54 -5.14 -0.28 23.19
C LEU A 54 -6.02 -0.61 24.39
N VAL A 55 -5.48 -1.38 25.32
CA VAL A 55 -6.10 -1.67 26.61
C VAL A 55 -5.30 -0.98 27.70
N ILE A 56 -5.98 -0.20 28.53
CA ILE A 56 -5.44 0.36 29.76
C ILE A 56 -6.19 -0.32 30.90
N GLN A 57 -5.45 -1.04 31.74
CA GLN A 57 -6.00 -1.88 32.80
C GLN A 57 -5.46 -1.45 34.16
N THR A 58 -6.35 -1.40 35.13
CA THR A 58 -6.09 -1.14 36.55
C THR A 58 -6.71 -2.29 37.36
N ALA A 59 -6.43 -2.38 38.65
CA ALA A 59 -6.99 -3.44 39.51
C ALA A 59 -8.53 -3.45 39.53
N SER A 60 -9.15 -2.28 39.38
CA SER A 60 -10.59 -2.07 39.50
C SER A 60 -11.31 -1.84 38.17
N MET A 61 -10.58 -1.48 37.10
CA MET A 61 -11.15 -0.89 35.89
C MET A 61 -10.34 -1.25 34.65
N GLN A 62 -11.00 -1.29 33.49
CA GLN A 62 -10.36 -1.45 32.20
C GLN A 62 -10.99 -0.50 31.17
N TRP A 63 -10.15 0.17 30.39
CA TRP A 63 -10.55 0.94 29.23
C TRP A 63 -9.95 0.35 27.96
N THR A 64 -10.75 0.32 26.90
CA THR A 64 -10.34 -0.22 25.60
C THR A 64 -10.57 0.86 24.55
N TYR A 65 -9.52 1.16 23.77
CA TYR A 65 -9.52 2.19 22.74
C TYR A 65 -9.16 1.58 21.39
N GLU A 66 -9.93 1.91 20.37
CA GLU A 66 -9.58 1.58 18.99
C GLU A 66 -8.71 2.68 18.39
N ILE A 67 -7.52 2.32 17.91
CA ILE A 67 -6.55 3.22 17.30
C ILE A 67 -6.42 2.89 15.82
N ASN A 68 -6.66 3.90 14.99
CA ASN A 68 -6.56 3.80 13.54
C ASN A 68 -5.39 4.64 13.02
N GLY A 69 -4.45 3.98 12.34
CA GLY A 69 -3.32 4.62 11.70
C GLY A 69 -3.75 5.19 10.36
N LEU A 70 -3.84 6.51 10.26
CA LEU A 70 -4.17 7.19 9.02
C LEU A 70 -2.90 7.41 8.18
N PRO A 71 -2.97 7.26 6.85
CA PRO A 71 -1.87 7.63 5.98
C PRO A 71 -1.61 9.14 6.10
N PRO A 72 -0.37 9.59 5.84
CA PRO A 72 -0.07 11.02 5.80
C PRO A 72 -0.98 11.70 4.79
N GLN A 73 -1.58 12.83 5.18
CA GLN A 73 -2.45 13.59 4.30
C GLN A 73 -1.60 14.25 3.22
N THR A 74 -1.60 13.68 2.02
CA THR A 74 -0.91 14.25 0.86
C THR A 74 -1.73 15.44 0.35
N THR A 75 -1.20 16.65 0.52
CA THR A 75 -1.68 17.81 -0.23
C THR A 75 -1.17 17.70 -1.68
N PRO A 76 -2.05 17.67 -2.68
CA PRO A 76 -1.60 17.63 -4.06
C PRO A 76 -0.81 18.90 -4.36
N LEU A 77 0.44 18.73 -4.80
CA LEU A 77 1.24 19.84 -5.28
C LEU A 77 0.51 20.45 -6.48
N THR A 78 0.12 21.72 -6.38
CA THR A 78 -0.37 22.52 -7.52
C THR A 78 0.81 22.90 -8.43
N ALA A 79 1.61 21.91 -8.80
CA ALA A 79 2.68 22.08 -9.75
C ALA A 79 2.11 21.88 -11.16
N SER A 80 2.32 22.88 -12.02
CA SER A 80 2.04 22.72 -13.45
C SER A 80 2.85 21.52 -13.99
N ALA A 81 2.21 20.68 -14.79
CA ALA A 81 2.90 19.57 -15.44
C ALA A 81 4.09 20.12 -16.24
N LYS A 82 5.30 19.61 -15.98
CA LYS A 82 6.51 20.00 -16.73
C LYS A 82 6.37 19.71 -18.23
N VAL A 83 5.52 18.75 -18.59
CA VAL A 83 5.21 18.39 -19.98
C VAL A 83 3.72 18.60 -20.21
N VAL A 84 3.40 19.64 -20.97
CA VAL A 84 2.07 19.85 -21.54
C VAL A 84 2.05 19.09 -22.86
N SER A 85 1.45 17.91 -22.90
CA SER A 85 1.29 17.18 -24.15
C SER A 85 0.24 17.87 -25.02
N THR A 86 0.68 18.67 -25.98
CA THR A 86 -0.17 19.22 -27.04
C THR A 86 -0.49 18.14 -28.08
N SER A 87 -1.03 16.98 -27.68
CA SER A 87 -1.58 16.03 -28.65
C SER A 87 -2.98 16.51 -29.05
N GLY A 88 -3.04 17.62 -29.76
CA GLY A 88 -4.25 18.01 -30.47
C GLY A 88 -4.54 16.96 -31.53
N TYR A 89 -5.65 16.24 -31.36
CA TYR A 89 -6.22 15.34 -32.36
C TYR A 89 -5.22 14.33 -32.93
N MET A 90 -4.94 13.26 -32.16
CA MET A 90 -4.39 12.04 -32.75
C MET A 90 -5.30 11.66 -33.92
N ARG A 91 -4.87 11.90 -35.16
CA ARG A 91 -5.56 11.39 -36.34
C ARG A 91 -5.73 9.90 -36.09
N SER A 92 -6.97 9.45 -35.96
CA SER A 92 -7.29 8.03 -35.90
C SER A 92 -6.70 7.44 -37.17
N ALA A 93 -5.51 6.84 -37.06
CA ALA A 93 -4.92 6.11 -38.16
C ALA A 93 -5.95 5.03 -38.45
N THR A 94 -6.56 5.04 -39.64
CA THR A 94 -7.48 3.99 -40.05
C THR A 94 -6.73 2.68 -39.95
N VAL A 95 -6.97 1.94 -38.86
CA VAL A 95 -6.35 0.65 -38.62
C VAL A 95 -6.90 -0.28 -39.68
N ARG A 96 -6.16 -0.44 -40.78
CA ARG A 96 -6.53 -1.40 -41.83
C ARG A 96 -6.48 -2.77 -41.19
N GLN A 97 -7.64 -3.40 -41.03
CA GLN A 97 -7.72 -4.77 -40.53
C GLN A 97 -6.89 -5.67 -41.44
N ARG A 98 -5.86 -6.30 -40.87
CA ARG A 98 -5.00 -7.28 -41.55
C ARG A 98 -5.41 -8.67 -41.10
N ASN A 99 -5.51 -9.58 -42.05
CA ASN A 99 -5.73 -10.99 -41.74
C ASN A 99 -4.35 -11.65 -41.56
N PHE A 100 -3.87 -11.62 -40.33
CA PHE A 100 -2.56 -12.18 -39.98
C PHE A 100 -2.49 -13.69 -40.25
N LEU A 101 -3.58 -14.44 -40.15
CA LEU A 101 -3.57 -15.87 -40.49
C LEU A 101 -3.26 -16.09 -41.98
N ARG A 102 -3.90 -15.32 -42.86
CA ARG A 102 -3.65 -15.37 -44.31
C ARG A 102 -2.23 -14.90 -44.66
N GLU A 103 -1.74 -13.88 -43.98
CA GLU A 103 -0.37 -13.38 -44.17
C GLU A 103 0.67 -14.40 -43.68
N ASN A 104 0.45 -15.00 -42.51
CA ASN A 104 1.34 -16.00 -41.91
C ASN A 104 1.42 -17.29 -42.72
N LEU A 105 0.32 -17.71 -43.36
CA LEU A 105 0.29 -18.92 -44.20
C LEU A 105 1.16 -18.80 -45.47
N LYS A 106 1.52 -17.57 -45.87
CA LYS A 106 2.45 -17.32 -46.99
C LYS A 106 3.92 -17.29 -46.55
N LEU A 107 4.21 -17.37 -45.25
CA LEU A 107 5.58 -17.34 -44.78
C LEU A 107 6.27 -18.66 -45.12
N ILE A 108 7.39 -18.57 -45.83
CA ILE A 108 8.24 -19.71 -46.17
C ILE A 108 9.41 -19.88 -45.19
N THR A 109 9.72 -18.84 -44.43
CA THR A 109 10.83 -18.79 -43.47
C THR A 109 10.41 -18.12 -42.17
N THR A 110 11.10 -18.43 -41.09
CA THR A 110 10.90 -17.80 -39.78
C THR A 110 11.35 -16.33 -39.77
N GLY A 111 10.67 -15.51 -38.96
CA GLY A 111 10.95 -14.09 -38.81
C GLY A 111 12.19 -13.76 -37.98
N VAL A 112 12.62 -12.50 -38.03
CA VAL A 112 13.83 -12.00 -37.37
C VAL A 112 13.80 -12.02 -35.84
N SER A 113 12.61 -12.15 -35.25
CA SER A 113 12.37 -12.27 -33.81
C SER A 113 12.35 -13.71 -33.30
N SER A 114 12.50 -14.71 -34.19
CA SER A 114 12.51 -16.12 -33.80
C SER A 114 13.93 -16.59 -33.42
N PRO A 115 14.08 -17.53 -32.47
CA PRO A 115 15.38 -18.13 -32.12
C PRO A 115 16.06 -18.84 -33.29
N VAL A 116 15.27 -19.31 -34.26
CA VAL A 116 15.74 -20.03 -35.46
C VAL A 116 15.56 -19.16 -36.71
N LYS A 117 16.01 -17.91 -36.63
CA LYS A 117 15.81 -16.87 -37.66
C LYS A 117 16.21 -17.33 -39.06
N GLY A 118 15.30 -17.17 -40.02
CA GLY A 118 15.53 -17.51 -41.43
C GLY A 118 15.39 -19.01 -41.76
N ALA A 119 15.10 -19.87 -40.79
CA ALA A 119 14.89 -21.28 -41.04
C ALA A 119 13.62 -21.53 -41.88
N PRO A 120 13.64 -22.50 -42.81
CA PRO A 120 12.49 -22.82 -43.65
C PRO A 120 11.36 -23.44 -42.80
N LEU A 121 10.13 -23.00 -43.02
CA LEU A 121 8.93 -23.53 -42.36
C LEU A 121 8.36 -24.78 -43.06
N VAL A 122 8.84 -25.08 -44.28
CA VAL A 122 8.43 -26.24 -45.07
C VAL A 122 9.67 -27.05 -45.43
N LEU A 123 9.68 -28.33 -45.07
CA LEU A 123 10.71 -29.28 -45.51
C LEU A 123 10.43 -29.64 -46.96
N ARG A 124 11.38 -29.35 -47.87
CA ARG A 124 11.30 -29.83 -49.26
C ARG A 124 11.55 -31.34 -49.27
N THR A 125 10.50 -32.14 -49.36
CA THR A 125 10.63 -33.54 -49.77
C THR A 125 10.98 -33.58 -51.26
N LYS A 126 12.06 -34.30 -51.59
CA LYS A 126 12.46 -34.62 -52.97
C LYS A 126 11.49 -35.61 -53.60
#